data_AF-A0A7W1KCV0-F1
#
_entry.id   AF-A0A7W1KCV0-F1
#
_cell.length_a   1.000
_cell.length_b   1.000
_cell.length_c   1.000
_cell.angle_alpha   90.00
_cell.angle_beta   90.00
_cell.angle_gamma   90.00
#
_symmetry.space_group_name_H-M   'P 1'
#
loop_
_entity.id
_entity.type
_entity.pdbx_description
1 polymer ?
#
loop_
_entity_poly.entity_id
_entity_poly.type
_entity_poly.pdbx_seq_one_letter_code
_entity_poly.pdbx_strand_id
1 'polypeptide(L)' 'MKMPREASARRKGSVGDRNRDRICRAIGNVGATGDANGCHLHFELWGAPGWYTGGAAVDPRVLLKAWDAYS' A
#
# COMPACT_ATOMS: atom_id res chain seq x y z
N MET A 1 33.42 -36.69 26.66
CA MET A 1 33.04 -35.28 26.38
C MET A 1 33.35 -34.99 24.91
N LYS A 2 32.34 -34.95 24.02
CA LYS A 2 32.52 -34.82 22.56
C LYS A 2 31.82 -33.52 22.11
N MET A 3 32.58 -32.59 21.51
CA MET A 3 32.09 -31.34 20.92
C MET A 3 31.21 -31.62 19.68
N PRO A 4 30.30 -30.71 19.29
CA PRO A 4 30.66 -29.93 18.10
C PRO A 4 30.18 -28.47 18.06
N ARG A 5 30.84 -27.76 17.12
CA ARG A 5 30.72 -26.38 16.67
C ARG A 5 29.28 -25.99 16.34
N GLU A 6 28.79 -24.87 16.87
CA GLU A 6 27.62 -24.21 16.33
C GLU A 6 28.00 -23.48 15.04
N ALA A 7 27.36 -23.89 13.95
CA ALA A 7 27.44 -23.23 12.67
C ALA A 7 26.85 -21.82 12.79
N SER A 8 27.59 -20.81 12.34
CA SER A 8 27.04 -19.50 12.02
C SER A 8 25.93 -19.69 10.99
N ALA A 9 24.68 -19.67 11.46
CA ALA A 9 23.51 -19.62 10.61
C ALA A 9 23.53 -18.26 9.90
N ARG A 10 24.08 -18.25 8.70
CA ARG A 10 23.91 -17.20 7.69
C ARG A 10 22.42 -16.84 7.69
N ARG A 11 22.07 -15.65 8.20
CA ARG A 11 20.68 -15.15 8.13
C ARG A 11 20.30 -15.16 6.66
N LYS A 12 19.46 -16.14 6.29
CA LYS A 12 18.82 -16.23 4.99
C LYS A 12 18.19 -14.87 4.75
N GLY A 13 18.60 -14.20 3.66
CA GLY A 13 18.15 -12.86 3.35
C GLY A 13 16.63 -12.81 3.45
N SER A 14 16.14 -11.91 4.30
CA SER A 14 14.74 -11.55 4.36
C SER A 14 14.41 -10.84 3.04
N VAL A 15 14.10 -11.61 2.00
CA VAL A 15 13.28 -11.10 0.91
C VAL A 15 11.88 -10.99 1.50
N GLY A 16 11.66 -9.94 2.31
CA GLY A 16 10.31 -9.42 2.47
C GLY A 16 9.82 -9.05 1.08
N ASP A 17 8.57 -9.41 0.77
CA ASP A 17 7.95 -9.16 -0.52
C ASP A 17 8.33 -7.76 -1.04
N ARG A 18 9.23 -7.70 -2.02
CA ARG A 18 9.69 -6.45 -2.65
C ARG A 18 8.52 -5.60 -3.18
N ASN A 19 7.34 -6.21 -3.32
CA ASN A 19 6.10 -5.58 -3.72
C ASN A 19 5.41 -4.83 -2.57
N ARG A 20 5.43 -5.34 -1.33
CA ARG A 20 4.83 -4.67 -0.16
C ARG A 20 5.52 -3.36 0.16
N ASP A 21 6.86 -3.33 0.11
CA ASP A 21 7.64 -2.13 0.41
C ASP A 21 7.42 -1.00 -0.62
N ARG A 22 7.10 -1.34 -1.88
CA ARG A 22 6.73 -0.35 -2.91
C ARG A 22 5.31 0.16 -2.78
N ILE A 23 4.36 -0.70 -2.39
CA ILE A 23 2.93 -0.38 -2.36
C ILE A 23 2.53 0.34 -1.06
N CYS A 24 3.20 0.04 0.06
CA CYS A 24 2.84 0.58 1.39
C CYS A 24 3.70 1.76 1.86
N ARG A 25 4.37 2.48 0.94
CA ARG A 25 5.14 3.68 1.31
C ARG A 25 4.19 4.84 1.60
N ALA A 26 4.42 5.57 2.69
CA ALA A 26 3.74 6.85 2.93
C ALA A 26 3.99 7.82 1.76
N ILE A 27 2.91 8.43 1.25
CA ILE A 27 2.95 9.41 0.16
C ILE A 27 2.52 10.82 0.60
N GLY A 28 2.07 10.97 1.85
CA GLY A 28 1.62 12.23 2.42
C GLY A 28 0.89 12.04 3.75
N ASN A 29 0.41 13.15 4.31
CA ASN A 29 -0.43 13.17 5.51
C ASN A 29 -1.85 13.60 5.13
N VAL A 30 -2.86 13.10 5.85
CA VAL A 30 -4.25 13.52 5.70
C VAL A 30 -4.43 14.96 6.19
N GLY A 31 -5.31 15.73 5.54
CA GLY A 31 -5.56 17.13 5.89
C GLY A 31 -6.97 17.59 5.51
N ALA A 32 -7.14 18.91 5.45
CA ALA A 32 -8.40 19.59 5.13
C ALA A 32 -8.15 20.83 4.25
N THR A 33 -7.28 20.71 3.25
CA THR A 33 -7.01 21.79 2.28
C THR A 33 -8.08 21.84 1.20
N GLY A 34 -8.42 23.03 0.69
CA GLY A 34 -9.50 23.24 -0.28
C GLY A 34 -10.81 23.63 0.40
N ASP A 35 -11.94 23.37 -0.24
CA ASP A 35 -13.27 23.52 0.38
C ASP A 35 -13.65 22.20 1.06
N ALA A 36 -13.29 22.07 2.33
CA ALA A 36 -13.43 20.84 3.11
C ALA A 36 -13.99 21.12 4.50
N ASN A 37 -14.99 20.33 4.93
CA ASN A 37 -15.49 20.36 6.29
C ASN A 37 -14.81 19.28 7.15
N GLY A 38 -13.63 19.62 7.68
CA GLY A 38 -12.85 18.75 8.55
C GLY A 38 -11.83 17.87 7.80
N CYS A 39 -10.96 17.21 8.57
CA CYS A 39 -9.86 16.40 8.02
C CYS A 39 -10.36 15.05 7.50
N HIS A 40 -10.10 14.77 6.22
CA HIS A 40 -10.44 13.50 5.58
C HIS A 40 -9.56 13.26 4.34
N LEU A 41 -9.55 12.03 3.84
CA LEU A 41 -8.90 11.66 2.60
C LEU A 41 -9.96 11.49 1.50
N HIS A 42 -9.88 12.29 0.45
CA HIS A 42 -10.62 12.06 -0.79
C HIS A 42 -9.87 11.03 -1.65
N PHE A 43 -10.56 9.98 -2.09
CA PHE A 43 -9.96 8.91 -2.89
C PHE A 43 -10.83 8.59 -4.10
N GLU A 44 -10.22 8.55 -5.28
CA GLU A 44 -10.91 8.27 -6.53
C GLU A 44 -10.17 7.20 -7.33
N LEU A 45 -10.94 6.38 -8.02
CA LEU A 45 -10.43 5.47 -9.03
C LEU A 45 -11.03 5.83 -10.38
N TRP A 46 -10.17 5.90 -11.39
CA TRP A 46 -10.56 6.28 -12.75
C TRP A 46 -10.27 5.15 -13.73
N GLY A 47 -11.23 4.87 -14.59
CA GLY A 47 -11.06 3.97 -15.73
C GLY A 47 -10.18 4.60 -16.82
N ALA A 48 -9.75 3.78 -17.78
CA ALA A 48 -9.06 4.29 -18.97
C ALA A 48 -9.92 5.33 -19.72
N PRO A 49 -9.33 6.37 -20.31
CA PRO A 49 -7.89 6.67 -20.36
C PRO A 49 -7.31 7.40 -19.13
N GLY A 50 -8.11 7.64 -18.08
CA GLY A 50 -7.73 8.37 -16.87
C GLY A 50 -8.42 9.74 -16.76
N TRP A 51 -8.41 10.32 -15.57
CA TRP A 51 -9.15 11.56 -15.26
C TRP A 51 -8.81 12.74 -16.17
N TYR A 52 -7.53 12.89 -16.56
CA TYR A 52 -7.07 14.02 -17.36
C TYR A 52 -7.44 13.92 -18.85
N THR A 53 -7.75 12.71 -19.32
CA THR A 53 -7.89 12.38 -20.74
C THR A 53 -9.30 11.92 -21.12
N GLY A 54 -10.26 12.05 -20.20
CA GLY A 54 -11.68 11.74 -20.44
C GLY A 54 -12.13 10.36 -19.96
N GLY A 55 -11.40 9.75 -19.02
CA GLY A 55 -11.88 8.57 -18.29
C GLY A 55 -13.08 8.90 -17.41
N ALA A 56 -13.74 7.86 -16.91
CA ALA A 56 -14.85 8.00 -15.95
C ALA A 56 -14.43 7.52 -14.56
N ALA A 57 -14.98 8.16 -13.53
CA ALA A 57 -14.85 7.71 -12.16
C ALA A 57 -15.56 6.36 -11.97
N VAL A 58 -14.95 5.48 -11.18
CA VAL A 58 -15.44 4.13 -10.87
C VAL A 58 -15.68 4.03 -9.36
N ASP A 59 -16.75 3.34 -8.96
CA ASP A 59 -17.01 3.07 -7.53
C ASP A 59 -15.86 2.23 -6.93
N PRO A 60 -15.07 2.79 -5.99
CA PRO A 60 -13.91 2.09 -5.43
C PRO A 60 -14.30 1.05 -4.36
N ARG A 61 -15.55 1.01 -3.91
CA ARG A 61 -15.98 0.28 -2.71
C ARG A 61 -15.61 -1.21 -2.74
N VAL A 62 -15.76 -1.88 -3.87
CA VAL A 62 -15.44 -3.32 -3.98
C VAL A 62 -13.95 -3.56 -3.78
N LEU A 63 -13.11 -2.72 -4.36
CA LEU A 63 -11.65 -2.83 -4.27
C LEU A 63 -11.14 -2.46 -2.87
N LEU A 64 -11.73 -1.43 -2.26
CA LEU A 64 -11.39 -1.05 -0.88
C LEU A 64 -11.75 -2.14 0.13
N LYS A 65 -12.90 -2.82 -0.04
CA LYS A 65 -13.25 -3.99 0.79
C LYS A 65 -12.28 -5.16 0.61
N ALA A 66 -11.83 -5.40 -0.61
CA ALA A 66 -10.82 -6.44 -0.85
C ALA A 66 -9.47 -6.08 -0.21
N TRP A 67 -9.09 -4.79 -0.23
CA TRP A 67 -7.90 -4.31 0.45
C TRP A 67 -7.99 -4.42 1.98
N ASP A 68 -9.11 -3.99 2.57
CA ASP A 68 -9.39 -4.11 4.02
C ASP A 68 -9.30 -5.55 4.53
N ALA A 69 -9.71 -6.53 3.72
CA ALA A 69 -9.56 -7.95 4.06
C ALA A 69 -8.12 -8.48 3.95
N TYR A 70 -7.22 -7.76 3.27
CA TYR A 70 -5.82 -8.17 3.03
C TYR A 70 -4.81 -7.50 3.97
N SER A 71 -5.08 -6.25 4.40
CA SER A 71 -4.12 -5.39 5.12
C SER A 71 -4.12 -5.56 6.64
#